data_AF-A0A3N9U912-F1
#
_entry.id   AF-A0A3N9U912-F1
#
_cell.length_a   1.000
_cell.length_b   1.000
_cell.length_c   1.000
_cell.angle_alpha   90.00
_cell.angle_beta   90.00
_cell.angle_gamma   90.00
#
_symmetry.space_group_name_H-M   'P 1'
#
loop_
_entity.id
_entity.type
_entity.pdbx_description
1 polymer ?
#
loop_
_entity_poly.entity_id
_entity_poly.type
_entity_poly.pdbx_seq_one_letter_code
_entity_poly.pdbx_strand_id
1 'polypeptide(L)'
;MEQDLATQLLTKMTELKATVEDSGSLWVVALPAIITGTVGFLAAFIPAALLERRREIRQYRTLRASLIAEISAMSELMRSRGYLEDLQAGAEGGLPDLSVKVPSDYFKVFNANVDKLGLLEPEEASRIVQLYQLVESVIQDVIPGGILYTGEGGKETFQQDLAFLKRALDLADRLIADHAADQQRRRMGALSAVNGWSVR
;
A
#
# COMPACT_ATOMS: atom_id res chain seq x y z
N MET A 1 55.87 8.89 64.20
CA MET A 1 54.96 8.01 63.42
C MET A 1 54.06 8.79 62.47
N GLU A 2 53.70 10.06 62.74
CA GLU A 2 52.86 10.87 61.82
C GLU A 2 53.59 11.48 60.61
N GLN A 3 54.90 11.71 60.69
CA GLN A 3 55.67 12.30 59.57
C GLN A 3 55.83 11.37 58.36
N ASP A 4 55.77 10.05 58.56
CA ASP A 4 55.89 9.02 57.52
C ASP A 4 54.59 8.88 56.70
N LEU A 5 53.44 9.13 57.34
CA LEU A 5 52.12 9.06 56.71
C LEU A 5 51.89 10.24 55.75
N ALA A 6 52.35 11.44 56.14
CA ALA A 6 52.28 12.63 55.29
C ALA A 6 53.17 12.51 54.05
N THR A 7 54.36 11.92 54.18
CA THR A 7 55.27 11.70 53.04
C THR A 7 54.76 10.62 52.11
N GLN A 8 54.20 9.52 52.62
CA GLN A 8 53.56 8.49 51.79
C GLN A 8 52.34 9.03 51.04
N LEU A 9 51.54 9.90 51.67
CA LEU A 9 50.39 10.54 51.00
C LEU A 9 50.85 11.49 49.89
N LEU A 10 51.88 12.29 50.11
CA LEU A 10 52.42 13.17 49.07
C LEU A 10 52.95 12.37 47.88
N THR A 11 53.69 11.29 48.12
CA THR A 11 54.20 10.41 47.06
C THR A 11 53.05 9.78 46.26
N LYS A 12 52.04 9.24 46.94
CA LYS A 12 50.83 8.68 46.32
C LYS A 12 50.05 9.73 45.52
N MET A 13 49.96 10.97 46.02
CA MET A 13 49.31 12.07 45.30
C MET A 13 50.11 12.51 44.07
N THR A 14 51.44 12.48 44.12
CA THR A 14 52.27 12.78 42.93
C THR A 14 52.17 11.70 41.86
N GLU A 15 52.07 10.43 42.26
CA GLU A 15 51.91 9.29 41.36
C GLU A 15 50.52 9.26 40.70
N LEU A 16 49.47 9.60 41.48
CA LEU A 16 48.10 9.79 40.96
C LEU A 16 48.00 10.99 40.02
N LYS A 17 48.72 12.08 40.31
CA LYS A 17 48.73 13.25 39.43
C LYS A 17 49.42 12.94 38.10
N ALA A 18 50.51 12.20 38.10
CA ALA A 18 51.22 11.79 36.88
C ALA A 18 50.38 10.85 35.99
N THR A 19 49.62 9.93 36.57
CA THR A 19 48.71 9.03 35.82
C THR A 19 47.47 9.74 35.26
N VAL A 20 46.98 10.78 35.93
CA VAL A 20 45.88 11.63 35.44
C VAL A 20 46.36 12.59 34.34
N GLU A 21 47.59 13.08 34.43
CA GLU A 21 48.19 13.99 33.44
C GLU A 21 48.52 13.26 32.11
N ASP A 22 48.87 11.97 32.18
CA ASP A 22 49.06 11.10 30.99
C ASP A 22 47.72 10.66 30.34
N SER A 23 46.63 10.63 31.13
CA SER A 23 45.27 10.34 30.64
C SER A 23 44.65 11.48 29.82
N GLY A 24 45.27 12.68 29.80
CA GLY A 24 44.81 13.81 29.00
C GLY A 24 44.88 13.57 27.48
N SER A 25 45.75 12.67 27.01
CA SER A 25 45.91 12.34 25.58
C SER A 25 44.79 11.43 25.05
N LEU A 26 44.32 10.48 25.86
CA LEU A 26 43.28 9.52 25.50
C LEU A 26 41.91 10.17 25.34
N TRP A 27 41.53 11.13 26.19
CA TRP A 27 40.24 11.81 26.07
C TRP A 27 40.21 12.81 24.91
N VAL A 28 41.32 13.48 24.59
CA VAL A 28 41.43 14.39 23.43
C VAL A 28 41.33 13.63 22.10
N VAL A 29 41.76 12.36 22.05
CA VAL A 29 41.64 11.50 20.87
C VAL A 29 40.30 10.74 20.85
N ALA A 30 39.78 10.30 22.00
CA ALA A 30 38.56 9.51 22.10
C ALA A 30 37.27 10.32 21.92
N LEU A 31 37.19 11.56 22.45
CA LEU A 31 35.97 12.38 22.31
C LEU A 31 35.63 12.70 20.84
N PRO A 32 36.57 13.16 20.00
CA PRO A 32 36.30 13.40 18.59
C PRO A 32 35.88 12.12 17.87
N ALA A 33 36.50 10.96 18.19
CA ALA A 33 36.15 9.66 17.60
C ALA A 33 34.75 9.17 18.00
N ILE A 34 34.33 9.40 19.26
CA ILE A 34 32.97 9.06 19.74
C ILE A 34 31.92 10.00 19.13
N ILE A 35 32.21 11.30 19.04
CA ILE A 35 31.30 12.28 18.43
C ILE A 35 31.18 12.02 16.91
N THR A 36 32.30 11.81 16.20
CA THR A 36 32.26 11.51 14.76
C THR A 36 31.64 10.13 14.47
N GLY A 37 31.91 9.12 15.29
CA GLY A 37 31.29 7.80 15.17
C GLY A 37 29.78 7.81 15.40
N THR A 38 29.28 8.57 16.38
CA THR A 38 27.83 8.69 16.67
C THR A 38 27.10 9.54 15.64
N VAL A 39 27.69 10.66 15.20
CA VAL A 39 27.13 11.48 14.11
C VAL A 39 27.11 10.71 12.81
N GLY A 40 28.17 9.96 12.48
CA GLY A 40 28.22 9.09 11.30
C GLY A 40 27.18 7.97 11.33
N PHE A 41 26.98 7.33 12.49
CA PHE A 41 25.94 6.32 12.68
C PHE A 41 24.53 6.90 12.50
N LEU A 42 24.18 8.01 13.17
CA LEU A 42 22.87 8.64 13.02
C LEU A 42 22.63 9.18 11.60
N ALA A 43 23.67 9.74 10.98
CA ALA A 43 23.62 10.22 9.59
C ALA A 43 23.45 9.07 8.57
N ALA A 44 23.79 7.83 8.91
CA ALA A 44 23.54 6.66 8.05
C ALA A 44 22.11 6.11 8.21
N PHE A 45 21.52 6.18 9.41
CA PHE A 45 20.18 5.65 9.68
C PHE A 45 19.04 6.57 9.20
N ILE A 46 19.22 7.90 9.30
CA ILE A 46 18.17 8.86 8.90
C ILE A 46 17.85 8.77 7.40
N PRO A 47 18.82 8.74 6.47
CA PRO A 47 18.55 8.58 5.05
C PRO A 47 17.90 7.24 4.71
N ALA A 48 18.34 6.15 5.36
CA ALA A 48 17.79 4.81 5.14
C ALA A 48 16.31 4.73 5.55
N ALA A 49 15.97 5.22 6.75
CA ALA A 49 14.58 5.24 7.22
C ALA A 49 13.68 6.15 6.38
N LEU A 50 14.19 7.30 5.94
CA LEU A 50 13.44 8.21 5.05
C LEU A 50 13.24 7.61 3.66
N LEU A 51 14.24 6.92 3.12
CA LEU A 51 14.16 6.27 1.82
C LEU A 51 13.13 5.14 1.84
N GLU A 52 13.09 4.35 2.92
CA GLU A 52 12.14 3.23 3.05
C GLU A 52 10.70 3.73 3.12
N ARG A 53 10.42 4.75 3.93
CA ARG A 53 9.09 5.40 3.95
C ARG A 53 8.69 5.95 2.58
N ARG A 54 9.63 6.53 1.83
CA ARG A 54 9.36 7.02 0.47
C ARG A 54 9.06 5.88 -0.50
N ARG A 55 9.74 4.74 -0.35
CA ARG A 55 9.49 3.54 -1.16
C ARG A 55 8.10 2.98 -0.88
N GLU A 56 7.72 2.80 0.37
CA GLU A 56 6.38 2.33 0.77
C GLU A 56 5.27 3.22 0.19
N ILE A 57 5.39 4.55 0.35
CA ILE A 57 4.42 5.51 -0.20
C ILE A 57 4.32 5.40 -1.72
N ARG A 58 5.45 5.21 -2.42
CA ARG A 58 5.46 5.07 -3.88
C ARG A 58 4.84 3.74 -4.32
N GLN A 59 5.12 2.66 -3.60
CA GLN A 59 4.56 1.34 -3.85
C GLN A 59 3.05 1.35 -3.67
N TYR A 60 2.55 1.87 -2.55
CA TYR A 60 1.12 2.08 -2.29
C TYR A 60 0.45 2.84 -3.45
N ARG A 61 1.03 3.98 -3.86
CA ARG A 61 0.45 4.81 -4.95
C ARG A 61 0.41 4.09 -6.28
N THR A 62 1.48 3.38 -6.61
CA THR A 62 1.60 2.66 -7.88
C THR A 62 0.61 1.51 -7.92
N LEU A 63 0.56 0.70 -6.85
CA LEU A 63 -0.38 -0.40 -6.68
C LEU A 63 -1.83 0.08 -6.78
N ARG A 64 -2.18 1.11 -6.01
CA ARG A 64 -3.54 1.66 -6.01
C ARG A 64 -3.92 2.17 -7.40
N ALA A 65 -3.07 2.96 -8.04
CA ALA A 65 -3.35 3.48 -9.37
C ALA A 65 -3.52 2.36 -10.41
N SER A 66 -2.69 1.31 -10.36
CA SER A 66 -2.80 0.19 -11.30
C SER A 66 -4.07 -0.62 -11.09
N LEU A 67 -4.48 -0.87 -9.84
CA LEU A 67 -5.71 -1.58 -9.53
C LEU A 67 -6.95 -0.78 -9.96
N ILE A 68 -6.99 0.52 -9.67
CA ILE A 68 -8.10 1.39 -10.08
C ILE A 68 -8.18 1.48 -11.61
N ALA A 69 -7.05 1.50 -12.32
CA ALA A 69 -7.04 1.47 -13.78
C ALA A 69 -7.63 0.16 -14.34
N GLU A 70 -7.28 -1.00 -13.76
CA GLU A 70 -7.87 -2.28 -14.15
C GLU A 70 -9.38 -2.32 -13.87
N ILE A 71 -9.80 -1.90 -12.68
CA ILE A 71 -11.22 -1.84 -12.28
C ILE A 71 -12.01 -0.92 -13.23
N SER A 72 -11.46 0.24 -13.58
CA SER A 72 -12.10 1.19 -14.50
C SER A 72 -12.25 0.60 -15.90
N ALA A 73 -11.19 -0.02 -16.44
CA ALA A 73 -11.25 -0.63 -17.76
C ALA A 73 -12.23 -1.81 -17.80
N MET A 74 -12.24 -2.62 -16.75
CA MET A 74 -13.14 -3.75 -16.62
C MET A 74 -14.61 -3.32 -16.52
N SER A 75 -14.93 -2.34 -15.67
CA SER A 75 -16.31 -1.86 -15.50
C SER A 75 -16.81 -1.19 -16.79
N GLU A 76 -15.96 -0.45 -17.49
CA GLU A 76 -16.29 0.12 -18.81
C GLU A 76 -16.57 -0.97 -19.85
N LEU A 77 -15.78 -2.04 -19.88
CA LEU A 77 -16.01 -3.18 -20.77
C LEU A 77 -17.33 -3.90 -20.46
N MET A 78 -17.66 -4.11 -19.19
CA MET A 78 -18.91 -4.76 -18.80
C MET A 78 -20.13 -3.92 -19.22
N ARG A 79 -20.08 -2.61 -18.99
CA ARG A 79 -21.14 -1.68 -19.36
C ARG A 79 -21.29 -1.55 -20.87
N SER A 80 -20.19 -1.38 -21.60
CA SER A 80 -20.23 -1.22 -23.06
C SER A 80 -20.69 -2.47 -23.80
N ARG A 81 -20.48 -3.66 -23.22
CA ARG A 81 -20.95 -4.93 -23.79
C ARG A 81 -22.37 -5.29 -23.41
N GLY A 82 -23.02 -4.55 -22.51
CA GLY A 82 -24.42 -4.79 -22.16
C GLY A 82 -24.66 -5.99 -21.24
N TYR A 83 -23.66 -6.45 -20.48
CA TYR A 83 -23.80 -7.67 -19.68
C TYR A 83 -24.85 -7.55 -18.56
N LEU A 84 -25.08 -6.34 -18.06
CA LEU A 84 -26.08 -6.10 -17.03
C LEU A 84 -27.49 -6.28 -17.60
N GLU A 85 -27.69 -5.78 -18.81
CA GLU A 85 -28.92 -5.86 -19.58
C GLU A 85 -29.21 -7.31 -19.99
N ASP A 86 -28.19 -8.07 -20.39
CA ASP A 86 -28.31 -9.50 -20.69
C ASP A 86 -28.74 -10.28 -19.44
N LEU A 87 -28.08 -10.06 -18.29
CA LEU A 87 -28.47 -10.69 -17.03
C LEU A 87 -29.89 -10.29 -16.60
N GLN A 88 -30.29 -9.04 -16.85
CA GLN A 88 -31.64 -8.59 -16.58
C GLN A 88 -32.68 -9.28 -17.48
N ALA A 89 -32.40 -9.41 -18.78
CA ALA A 89 -33.27 -10.12 -19.70
C ALA A 89 -33.45 -11.59 -19.29
N GLY A 90 -32.37 -12.27 -18.88
CA GLY A 90 -32.44 -13.63 -18.33
C GLY A 90 -33.24 -13.72 -17.03
N ALA A 91 -33.09 -12.75 -16.13
CA ALA A 91 -33.83 -12.68 -14.87
C ALA A 91 -35.35 -12.50 -15.09
N GLU A 92 -35.74 -11.81 -16.17
CA GLU A 92 -37.13 -11.66 -16.61
C GLU A 92 -37.65 -12.92 -17.34
N GLY A 93 -36.74 -13.82 -17.75
CA GLY A 93 -37.02 -15.05 -18.49
C GLY A 93 -36.95 -14.91 -20.00
N GLY A 94 -36.35 -13.84 -20.50
CA GLY A 94 -36.13 -13.58 -21.92
C GLY A 94 -34.94 -14.34 -22.52
N LEU A 95 -34.05 -14.89 -21.67
CA LEU A 95 -32.90 -15.68 -22.11
C LEU A 95 -32.87 -17.04 -21.38
N PRO A 96 -32.74 -18.16 -22.11
CA PRO A 96 -32.56 -19.47 -21.51
C PRO A 96 -31.12 -19.71 -21.04
N ASP A 97 -30.13 -19.09 -21.68
CA ASP A 97 -28.70 -19.23 -21.43
C ASP A 97 -27.95 -17.90 -21.66
N LEU A 98 -26.74 -17.80 -21.11
CA LEU A 98 -25.83 -16.67 -21.33
C LEU A 98 -24.40 -17.16 -21.48
N SER A 99 -23.80 -16.86 -22.64
CA SER A 99 -22.44 -17.27 -22.97
C SER A 99 -21.56 -16.04 -23.19
N VAL A 100 -20.50 -15.92 -22.38
CA VAL A 100 -19.56 -14.80 -22.49
C VAL A 100 -18.15 -15.34 -22.72
N LYS A 101 -17.50 -14.82 -23.77
CA LYS A 101 -16.09 -15.12 -24.04
C LYS A 101 -15.19 -14.28 -23.13
N VAL A 102 -14.73 -14.89 -22.04
CA VAL A 102 -13.77 -14.30 -21.10
C VAL A 102 -12.37 -14.82 -21.41
N PRO A 103 -11.34 -13.97 -21.55
CA PRO A 103 -9.95 -14.40 -21.66
C PRO A 103 -9.53 -15.21 -20.42
N SER A 104 -8.69 -16.24 -20.58
CA SER A 104 -8.25 -17.10 -19.47
C SER A 104 -7.42 -16.37 -18.41
N ASP A 105 -6.82 -15.23 -18.76
CA ASP A 105 -5.99 -14.41 -17.90
C ASP A 105 -6.70 -13.11 -17.48
N TYR A 106 -7.96 -13.24 -17.06
CA TYR A 106 -8.69 -12.12 -16.47
C TYR A 106 -8.03 -11.65 -15.15
N PHE A 107 -8.22 -10.37 -14.81
CA PHE A 107 -7.65 -9.71 -13.61
C PHE A 107 -6.11 -9.75 -13.53
N LYS A 108 -5.40 -9.48 -14.63
CA LYS A 108 -3.93 -9.56 -14.69
C LYS A 108 -3.23 -8.73 -13.62
N VAL A 109 -3.68 -7.49 -13.41
CA VAL A 109 -3.04 -6.56 -12.48
C VAL A 109 -3.31 -6.98 -11.04
N PHE A 110 -4.56 -7.31 -10.71
CA PHE A 110 -4.92 -7.83 -9.40
C PHE A 110 -4.15 -9.10 -9.06
N ASN A 111 -4.20 -10.11 -9.93
CA ASN A 111 -3.51 -11.40 -9.72
C ASN A 111 -2.00 -11.24 -9.53
N ALA A 112 -1.37 -10.33 -10.29
CA ALA A 112 0.06 -10.04 -10.17
C ALA A 112 0.44 -9.28 -8.88
N ASN A 113 -0.52 -8.80 -8.09
CA ASN A 113 -0.27 -7.97 -6.91
C ASN A 113 -1.09 -8.35 -5.67
N VAL A 114 -1.68 -9.55 -5.64
CA VAL A 114 -2.44 -10.05 -4.47
C VAL A 114 -1.57 -10.03 -3.20
N ASP A 115 -0.28 -10.35 -3.33
CA ASP A 115 0.72 -10.34 -2.26
C ASP A 115 0.97 -8.94 -1.67
N LYS A 116 0.60 -7.88 -2.38
CA LYS A 116 0.84 -6.48 -2.00
C LYS A 116 -0.41 -5.76 -1.52
N LEU A 117 -1.57 -6.42 -1.46
CA LEU A 117 -2.81 -5.79 -0.99
C LEU A 117 -2.70 -5.25 0.44
N GLY A 118 -1.80 -5.81 1.26
CA GLY A 118 -1.50 -5.30 2.60
C GLY A 118 -0.86 -3.91 2.65
N LEU A 119 -0.46 -3.34 1.50
CA LEU A 119 -0.01 -1.94 1.41
C LEU A 119 -1.17 -0.94 1.36
N LEU A 120 -2.39 -1.39 1.03
CA LEU A 120 -3.57 -0.54 0.94
C LEU A 120 -4.22 -0.33 2.31
N GLU A 121 -5.07 0.69 2.41
CA GLU A 121 -5.92 0.85 3.60
C GLU A 121 -6.85 -0.37 3.74
N PRO A 122 -7.07 -0.91 4.95
CA PRO A 122 -7.81 -2.16 5.14
C PRO A 122 -9.20 -2.16 4.51
N GLU A 123 -9.91 -1.03 4.58
CA GLU A 123 -11.23 -0.88 3.99
C GLU A 123 -11.18 -0.87 2.46
N GLU A 124 -10.19 -0.21 1.87
CA GLU A 124 -9.97 -0.18 0.42
C GLU A 124 -9.61 -1.58 -0.11
N ALA A 125 -8.68 -2.28 0.56
CA ALA A 125 -8.30 -3.65 0.21
C ALA A 125 -9.51 -4.59 0.24
N SER A 126 -10.33 -4.51 1.29
CA SER A 126 -11.55 -5.32 1.43
C SER A 126 -12.54 -5.09 0.28
N ARG A 127 -12.80 -3.83 -0.08
CA ARG A 127 -13.70 -3.49 -1.20
C ARG A 127 -13.17 -3.98 -2.54
N ILE A 128 -11.86 -3.89 -2.78
CA ILE A 128 -11.22 -4.38 -4.01
C ILE A 128 -11.38 -5.90 -4.10
N VAL A 129 -11.05 -6.64 -3.03
CA VAL A 129 -11.21 -8.10 -3.02
C VAL A 129 -12.67 -8.49 -3.23
N GLN A 130 -13.60 -7.82 -2.53
CA GLN A 130 -15.03 -8.09 -2.70
C GLN A 130 -15.50 -7.88 -4.14
N LEU A 131 -15.05 -6.81 -4.80
CA LEU A 131 -15.39 -6.54 -6.19
C LEU A 131 -14.91 -7.68 -7.10
N TYR A 132 -13.64 -8.08 -7.01
CA TYR A 132 -13.10 -9.15 -7.85
C TYR A 132 -13.81 -10.48 -7.62
N GLN A 133 -14.13 -10.80 -6.36
CA GLN A 133 -14.85 -12.04 -6.03
C GLN A 133 -16.28 -12.05 -6.59
N LEU A 134 -17.00 -10.94 -6.51
CA LEU A 134 -18.34 -10.83 -7.10
C LEU A 134 -18.31 -10.99 -8.62
N VAL A 135 -17.34 -10.36 -9.29
CA VAL A 135 -17.17 -10.53 -10.74
C VAL A 135 -16.78 -11.96 -11.08
N GLU A 136 -15.88 -12.57 -10.30
CA GLU A 136 -15.43 -13.94 -10.53
C GLU A 136 -16.58 -14.94 -10.45
N SER A 137 -17.49 -14.80 -9.47
CA SER A 137 -18.69 -15.65 -9.37
C SER A 137 -19.54 -15.56 -10.64
N VAL A 138 -19.82 -14.35 -11.14
CA VAL A 138 -20.59 -14.17 -12.38
C VAL A 138 -19.85 -14.77 -13.59
N ILE A 139 -18.52 -14.61 -13.66
CA ILE A 139 -17.70 -15.21 -14.73
C ILE A 139 -17.85 -16.72 -14.72
N GLN A 140 -17.76 -17.38 -13.56
CA GLN A 140 -17.85 -18.83 -13.43
C GLN A 140 -19.16 -19.40 -13.99
N ASP A 141 -20.25 -18.65 -13.88
CA ASP A 141 -21.56 -19.09 -14.34
C ASP A 141 -21.77 -18.90 -15.86
N VAL A 142 -21.09 -17.94 -16.49
CA VAL A 142 -21.26 -17.61 -17.94
C VAL A 142 -20.18 -18.16 -18.87
N ILE A 143 -19.08 -18.69 -18.33
CA ILE A 143 -18.04 -19.35 -19.13
C ILE A 143 -18.45 -20.79 -19.51
N PRO A 144 -17.78 -21.42 -20.51
CA PRO A 144 -18.09 -22.81 -20.88
C PRO A 144 -18.06 -23.76 -19.68
N GLY A 145 -19.20 -24.42 -19.42
CA GLY A 145 -19.42 -25.33 -18.29
C GLY A 145 -20.06 -24.69 -17.06
N GLY A 146 -20.27 -23.37 -17.05
CA GLY A 146 -21.03 -22.65 -16.02
C GLY A 146 -22.54 -22.85 -16.12
N ILE A 147 -23.24 -22.56 -15.02
CA ILE A 147 -24.68 -22.84 -14.88
C ILE A 147 -25.55 -21.99 -15.84
N LEU A 148 -25.17 -20.74 -16.10
CA LEU A 148 -25.87 -19.89 -17.07
C LEU A 148 -25.44 -20.21 -18.50
N TYR A 149 -24.21 -20.68 -18.72
CA TYR A 149 -23.76 -21.16 -20.03
C TYR A 149 -24.54 -22.40 -20.49
N THR A 150 -24.84 -23.34 -19.59
CA THR A 150 -25.60 -24.56 -19.92
C THR A 150 -27.11 -24.33 -19.98
N GLY A 151 -27.59 -23.19 -19.46
CA GLY A 151 -29.01 -22.86 -19.34
C GLY A 151 -29.72 -23.61 -18.20
N GLU A 152 -28.97 -24.21 -17.27
CA GLU A 152 -29.52 -25.02 -16.16
C GLU A 152 -29.94 -24.18 -14.94
N GLY A 153 -29.45 -22.93 -14.83
CA GLY A 153 -29.70 -22.07 -13.66
C GLY A 153 -31.10 -21.45 -13.57
N GLY A 154 -31.79 -21.35 -14.70
CA GLY A 154 -33.08 -20.66 -14.77
C GLY A 154 -33.03 -19.21 -14.27
N LYS A 155 -34.20 -18.64 -13.99
CA LYS A 155 -34.33 -17.21 -13.64
C LYS A 155 -33.63 -16.82 -12.34
N GLU A 156 -33.52 -17.74 -11.38
CA GLU A 156 -32.95 -17.47 -10.06
C GLU A 156 -31.45 -17.19 -10.16
N THR A 157 -30.70 -18.01 -10.90
CA THR A 157 -29.26 -17.77 -11.13
C THR A 157 -29.03 -16.44 -11.85
N PHE A 158 -29.84 -16.11 -12.86
CA PHE A 158 -29.77 -14.80 -13.50
C PHE A 158 -30.03 -13.64 -12.54
N GLN A 159 -31.00 -13.76 -11.63
CA GLN A 159 -31.28 -12.72 -10.62
C GLN A 159 -30.13 -12.56 -9.63
N GLN A 160 -29.51 -13.66 -9.23
CA GLN A 160 -28.36 -13.66 -8.34
C GLN A 160 -27.15 -13.00 -9.00
N ASP A 161 -26.81 -13.39 -10.24
CA ASP A 161 -25.69 -12.82 -10.98
C ASP A 161 -25.91 -11.35 -11.34
N LEU A 162 -27.16 -10.98 -11.66
CA LEU A 162 -27.54 -9.58 -11.83
C LEU A 162 -27.26 -8.79 -10.54
N ALA A 163 -27.61 -9.32 -9.37
CA ALA A 163 -27.35 -8.67 -8.09
C ALA A 163 -25.84 -8.57 -7.79
N PHE A 164 -25.07 -9.63 -8.10
CA PHE A 164 -23.61 -9.64 -7.95
C PHE A 164 -22.94 -8.62 -8.85
N LEU A 165 -23.29 -8.60 -10.14
CA LEU A 165 -22.70 -7.66 -11.10
C LEU A 165 -23.07 -6.21 -10.76
N LYS A 166 -24.33 -5.93 -10.38
CA LYS A 166 -24.74 -4.59 -9.89
C LYS A 166 -23.89 -4.15 -8.72
N ARG A 167 -23.74 -5.01 -7.70
CA ARG A 167 -22.93 -4.70 -6.52
C ARG A 167 -21.45 -4.49 -6.87
N ALA A 168 -20.89 -5.28 -7.78
CA ALA A 168 -19.52 -5.12 -8.23
C ALA A 168 -19.30 -3.78 -8.95
N LEU A 169 -20.24 -3.38 -9.82
CA LEU A 169 -20.20 -2.09 -10.52
C LEU A 169 -20.35 -0.91 -9.54
N ASP A 170 -21.23 -1.02 -8.55
CA ASP A 170 -21.36 0.01 -7.49
C ASP A 170 -20.06 0.17 -6.68
N LEU A 171 -19.38 -0.94 -6.36
CA LEU A 171 -18.08 -0.91 -5.70
C LEU A 171 -17.01 -0.27 -6.60
N ALA A 172 -17.04 -0.57 -7.90
CA ALA A 172 -16.12 0.01 -8.88
C ALA A 172 -16.26 1.53 -8.90
N ASP A 173 -17.50 2.03 -9.01
CA ASP A 173 -17.79 3.46 -9.08
C ASP A 173 -17.31 4.19 -7.80
N ARG A 174 -17.52 3.59 -6.62
CA ARG A 174 -17.02 4.14 -5.35
C ARG A 174 -15.51 4.19 -5.29
N LEU A 175 -14.83 3.11 -5.66
CA LEU A 175 -13.37 3.03 -5.65
C LEU A 175 -12.74 4.05 -6.62
N ILE A 176 -13.32 4.21 -7.81
CA ILE A 176 -12.88 5.19 -8.82
C ILE A 176 -13.11 6.62 -8.30
N ALA A 177 -14.28 6.91 -7.73
CA ALA A 177 -14.60 8.22 -7.16
C ALA A 177 -13.67 8.58 -6.00
N ASP A 178 -13.43 7.65 -5.07
CA ASP A 178 -12.52 7.83 -3.93
C ASP A 178 -11.09 8.13 -4.42
N HIS A 179 -10.64 7.41 -5.46
CA HIS A 179 -9.33 7.66 -6.07
C HIS A 179 -9.24 9.05 -6.70
N ALA A 180 -10.25 9.46 -7.48
CA ALA A 180 -10.30 10.78 -8.11
C ALA A 180 -10.31 11.91 -7.06
N ALA A 181 -11.10 11.77 -5.99
CA ALA A 181 -11.16 12.72 -4.90
C ALA A 181 -9.80 12.85 -4.19
N ASP A 182 -9.09 11.75 -3.96
CA ASP A 182 -7.76 11.76 -3.35
C ASP A 182 -6.71 12.42 -4.23
N GLN A 183 -6.73 12.16 -5.54
CA GLN A 183 -5.83 12.83 -6.50
C GLN A 183 -6.08 14.34 -6.50
N GLN A 184 -7.34 14.77 -6.48
CA GLN A 184 -7.70 16.18 -6.45
C GLN A 184 -7.27 16.86 -5.15
N ARG A 185 -7.53 16.24 -3.98
CA ARG A 185 -7.07 16.73 -2.67
C ARG A 185 -5.57 16.93 -2.63
N ARG A 186 -4.80 15.98 -3.19
CA ARG A 186 -3.33 16.06 -3.26
C ARG A 186 -2.84 17.17 -4.19
N ARG A 187 -3.49 17.34 -5.35
CA ARG A 187 -3.16 18.44 -6.29
C ARG A 187 -3.38 19.81 -5.64
N MET A 188 -4.50 20.00 -4.94
CA MET A 188 -4.78 21.25 -4.23
C MET A 188 -3.80 21.49 -3.07
N GLY A 189 -3.46 20.47 -2.29
CA GLY A 189 -2.46 20.58 -1.22
C GLY A 189 -1.05 20.88 -1.73
N ALA A 190 -0.66 20.36 -2.89
CA ALA A 190 0.61 20.70 -3.52
C ALA A 190 0.63 22.16 -3.99
N LEU A 191 -0.47 22.65 -4.58
CA LEU A 191 -0.59 24.04 -5.04
C LEU A 191 -0.58 25.05 -3.87
N SER A 192 -1.21 24.72 -2.73
CA SER A 192 -1.18 25.59 -1.55
C SER A 192 0.19 25.63 -0.87
N ALA A 193 0.93 24.52 -0.85
CA ALA A 193 2.29 24.47 -0.31
C ALA A 193 3.29 25.28 -1.17
N VAL A 194 3.13 25.25 -2.50
CA VAL A 194 3.97 26.03 -3.43
C VAL A 194 3.68 27.54 -3.30
N ASN A 195 2.42 27.94 -3.21
CA ASN A 195 2.06 29.35 -3.07
C ASN A 195 2.37 29.93 -1.67
N GLY A 196 2.33 29.10 -0.62
CA GLY A 196 2.69 29.51 0.75
C GLY A 196 4.18 29.78 0.97
N TRP A 197 5.06 29.32 0.07
CA TRP A 197 6.49 29.62 0.09
C TRP A 197 6.88 30.92 -0.62
N SER A 198 5.95 31.56 -1.34
CA SER A 198 6.18 32.81 -2.08
C SER A 198 5.93 34.08 -1.25
N VAL A 199 5.53 33.96 0.02
CA VAL A 199 5.20 35.10 0.90
C VAL A 199 5.90 34.96 2.25
N ARG A 200 7.24 35.05 2.26
CA ARG A 200 8.04 35.45 3.43
C ARG A 200 9.33 36.11 2.97
#